data_AF-A0AA43GRS3-F1
#
_entry.id   AF-A0AA43GRS3-F1
#
_cell.length_a   1.000
_cell.length_b   1.000
_cell.length_c   1.000
_cell.angle_alpha   90.00
_cell.angle_beta   90.00
_cell.angle_gamma   90.00
#
_symmetry.space_group_name_H-M   'P 1'
#
loop_
_entity.id
_entity.type
_entity.pdbx_description
1 polymer ?
#
loop_
_entity_poly.entity_id
_entity_poly.type
_entity_poly.pdbx_seq_one_letter_code
_entity_poly.pdbx_strand_id
1 'polypeptide(L)'
;MTIIICPGIHEPGLTENFISQCLLSASDGVNSDNQGKILIFPGHGLLALSSLHILQFLSHHLRYDLKSPVVFISFSAGVLGAGGAACSWELLGGKIKAFIAIDGWGVPLWGNFPTYRMSHDYFTHWSSLLLGSGERNFYAEPAVEHLSMWRSPESVQGWWIDTSGEHSHPPVRLTAREFLHRVLKPCQ
;
A
#
# COMPACT_ATOMS: atom_id res chain seq x y z
N MET A 1 -10.95 -7.19 -9.09
CA MET A 1 -9.78 -6.56 -8.44
C MET A 1 -9.45 -7.36 -7.20
N THR A 2 -8.19 -7.72 -7.03
CA THR A 2 -7.67 -8.41 -5.84
C THR A 2 -6.76 -7.46 -5.07
N ILE A 3 -6.83 -7.45 -3.74
CA ILE A 3 -5.90 -6.70 -2.89
C ILE A 3 -4.94 -7.71 -2.28
N ILE A 4 -3.64 -7.54 -2.48
CA ILE A 4 -2.61 -8.31 -1.78
C ILE A 4 -1.99 -7.44 -0.68
N ILE A 5 -1.98 -7.98 0.54
CA ILE A 5 -1.37 -7.38 1.73
C ILE A 5 0.00 -8.00 1.93
N CYS A 6 1.04 -7.17 1.89
CA CYS A 6 2.43 -7.54 2.15
C CYS A 6 2.89 -6.85 3.44
N PRO A 7 2.64 -7.47 4.61
CA PRO A 7 2.95 -6.86 5.90
C PRO A 7 4.46 -6.71 6.12
N GLY A 8 4.80 -5.91 7.13
CA GLY A 8 6.17 -5.83 7.63
C GLY A 8 6.49 -6.97 8.59
N ILE A 9 7.61 -6.83 9.30
CA ILE A 9 8.00 -7.76 10.36
C ILE A 9 7.35 -7.31 11.67
N HIS A 10 6.19 -7.87 11.99
CA HIS A 10 5.45 -7.61 13.23
C HIS A 10 4.44 -8.73 13.50
N GLU A 11 3.76 -8.67 14.65
CA GLU A 11 2.72 -9.63 15.04
C GLU A 11 1.59 -9.73 13.97
N PRO A 12 1.18 -10.94 13.54
CA PRO A 12 0.14 -11.13 12.52
C PRO A 12 -1.20 -10.47 12.87
N GLY A 13 -1.57 -10.47 14.16
CA GLY A 13 -2.82 -9.88 14.63
C GLY A 13 -2.96 -8.38 14.32
N LEU A 14 -1.85 -7.65 14.10
CA LEU A 14 -1.90 -6.26 13.65
C LEU A 14 -2.39 -6.13 12.21
N THR A 15 -2.02 -7.07 11.32
CA THR A 15 -2.50 -7.10 9.93
C THR A 15 -3.98 -7.43 9.86
N GLU A 16 -4.42 -8.41 10.65
CA GLU A 16 -5.84 -8.78 10.71
C GLU A 16 -6.68 -7.61 11.20
N ASN A 17 -6.21 -6.92 12.24
CA ASN A 17 -6.84 -5.72 12.76
C ASN A 17 -6.89 -4.61 11.68
N PHE A 18 -5.75 -4.29 11.04
CA PHE A 18 -5.68 -3.31 9.95
C PHE A 18 -6.72 -3.61 8.86
N ILE A 19 -6.83 -4.86 8.41
CA ILE A 19 -7.81 -5.24 7.39
C ILE A 19 -9.24 -5.01 7.89
N SER A 20 -9.56 -5.47 9.11
CA SER A 20 -10.89 -5.35 9.68
C SER A 20 -11.33 -3.89 9.86
N GLN A 21 -10.46 -3.04 10.40
CA GLN A 21 -10.77 -1.65 10.77
C GLN A 21 -10.55 -0.66 9.64
N CYS A 22 -9.59 -0.90 8.76
CA CYS A 22 -9.24 0.01 7.68
C CYS A 22 -9.87 -0.39 6.35
N LEU A 23 -9.90 -1.67 5.97
CA LEU A 23 -10.31 -2.08 4.63
C LEU A 23 -11.75 -2.61 4.56
N LEU A 24 -12.19 -3.33 5.60
CA LEU A 24 -13.52 -3.95 5.65
C LEU A 24 -14.56 -3.10 6.38
N SER A 25 -14.13 -2.19 7.27
CA SER A 25 -15.02 -1.21 7.91
C SER A 25 -15.40 -0.09 6.94
N ALA A 26 -16.21 -0.44 5.95
CA ALA A 26 -16.88 0.47 5.06
C ALA A 26 -18.30 -0.03 4.79
N SER A 27 -19.24 0.52 5.56
CA SER A 27 -20.65 0.66 5.18
C SER A 27 -20.84 1.53 3.91
N ASP A 28 -19.74 2.10 3.37
CA ASP A 28 -19.73 3.02 2.24
C ASP A 28 -18.84 2.48 1.09
N GLY A 29 -19.41 1.63 0.24
CA GLY A 29 -18.97 1.45 -1.16
C GLY A 29 -17.88 0.42 -1.46
N VAL A 30 -17.34 -0.29 -0.46
CA VAL A 30 -16.56 -1.52 -0.70
C VAL A 30 -17.54 -2.68 -0.64
N ASN A 31 -18.12 -3.06 -1.79
CA ASN A 31 -19.08 -4.17 -1.86
C ASN A 31 -18.57 -5.41 -1.10
N SER A 32 -19.48 -6.08 -0.41
CA SER A 32 -19.28 -7.36 0.29
C SER A 32 -18.53 -8.43 -0.54
N ASP A 33 -18.56 -8.31 -1.87
CA ASP A 33 -17.77 -9.10 -2.84
C ASP A 33 -16.24 -9.01 -2.70
N ASN A 34 -15.70 -8.00 -2.01
CA ASN A 34 -14.25 -7.84 -1.84
C ASN A 34 -13.67 -8.62 -0.66
N GLN A 35 -14.49 -9.13 0.26
CA GLN A 35 -14.01 -9.94 1.39
C GLN A 35 -13.36 -11.25 0.89
N GLY A 36 -13.81 -11.77 -0.25
CA GLY A 36 -13.20 -12.92 -0.94
C GLY A 36 -12.01 -12.60 -1.84
N LYS A 37 -11.53 -11.34 -1.87
CA LYS A 37 -10.46 -10.86 -2.79
C LYS A 37 -9.29 -10.19 -2.08
N ILE A 38 -9.19 -10.30 -0.75
CA ILE A 38 -8.01 -9.87 0.01
C ILE A 38 -7.12 -11.09 0.25
N LEU A 39 -5.88 -11.02 -0.20
CA LEU A 39 -4.85 -12.04 0.02
C LEU A 39 -3.81 -11.49 0.98
N ILE A 40 -3.55 -12.19 2.08
CA ILE A 40 -2.49 -11.80 3.03
C ILE A 40 -1.29 -12.69 2.77
N PHE A 41 -0.17 -12.11 2.39
CA PHE A 41 1.06 -12.88 2.21
C PHE A 41 1.55 -13.40 3.59
N PRO A 42 1.67 -14.73 3.79
CA PRO A 42 1.97 -15.31 5.10
C PRO A 42 3.46 -15.29 5.46
N GLY A 43 4.28 -14.50 4.75
CA GLY A 43 5.72 -14.45 4.97
C GLY A 43 6.07 -13.83 6.31
N HIS A 44 6.76 -14.59 7.16
CA HIS A 44 7.28 -14.13 8.44
C HIS A 44 8.78 -13.81 8.34
N GLY A 45 9.24 -12.83 9.11
CA GLY A 45 10.66 -12.43 9.15
C GLY A 45 11.18 -12.06 7.76
N LEU A 46 12.30 -12.69 7.35
CA LEU A 46 12.96 -12.36 6.08
C LEU A 46 12.12 -12.70 4.84
N LEU A 47 11.12 -13.58 4.95
CA LEU A 47 10.25 -13.89 3.81
C LEU A 47 9.41 -12.70 3.37
N ALA A 48 9.12 -11.73 4.26
CA ALA A 48 8.43 -10.49 3.92
C ALA A 48 9.17 -9.67 2.84
N LEU A 49 10.50 -9.83 2.74
CA LEU A 49 11.34 -9.16 1.75
C LEU A 49 11.42 -9.94 0.43
N SER A 50 10.86 -11.15 0.36
CA SER A 50 11.07 -12.04 -0.77
C SER A 50 10.04 -11.82 -1.89
N SER A 51 10.43 -11.02 -2.87
CA SER A 51 9.64 -10.75 -4.08
C SER A 51 9.19 -12.01 -4.81
N LEU A 52 10.05 -13.04 -4.88
CA LEU A 52 9.75 -14.31 -5.53
C LEU A 52 8.62 -15.07 -4.81
N HIS A 53 8.67 -15.15 -3.47
CA HIS A 53 7.63 -15.84 -2.70
C HIS A 53 6.31 -15.10 -2.76
N ILE A 54 6.33 -13.77 -2.73
CA ILE A 54 5.11 -12.94 -2.89
C ILE A 54 4.51 -13.15 -4.29
N LEU A 55 5.34 -13.16 -5.34
CA LEU A 55 4.89 -13.43 -6.70
C LEU A 55 4.30 -14.83 -6.83
N GLN A 56 4.97 -15.86 -6.33
CA GLN A 56 4.48 -17.25 -6.35
C GLN A 56 3.14 -17.37 -5.60
N PHE A 57 3.05 -16.76 -4.43
CA PHE A 57 1.82 -16.72 -3.64
C PHE A 57 0.68 -16.06 -4.42
N LEU A 58 0.93 -14.90 -5.04
CA LEU A 58 -0.06 -14.18 -5.84
C LEU A 58 -0.50 -15.00 -7.07
N SER A 59 0.46 -15.50 -7.84
CA SER A 59 0.22 -16.33 -9.03
C SER A 59 -0.58 -17.58 -8.71
N HIS A 60 -0.29 -18.24 -7.58
CA HIS A 60 -1.02 -19.42 -7.12
C HIS A 60 -2.49 -19.11 -6.85
N HIS A 61 -2.77 -18.05 -6.08
CA HIS A 61 -4.15 -17.67 -5.72
C HIS A 61 -4.94 -17.14 -6.91
N LEU A 62 -4.30 -16.41 -7.83
CA LEU A 62 -4.95 -15.87 -9.01
C LEU A 62 -4.97 -16.85 -10.20
N ARG A 63 -4.34 -18.02 -10.08
CA ARG A 63 -4.17 -18.99 -11.17
C ARG A 63 -3.63 -18.34 -12.45
N TYR A 64 -2.72 -17.39 -12.29
CA TYR A 64 -2.19 -16.57 -13.38
C TYR A 64 -3.27 -15.81 -14.19
N ASP A 65 -4.40 -15.43 -13.58
CA ASP A 65 -5.29 -14.45 -14.18
C ASP A 65 -4.67 -13.06 -14.11
N LEU A 66 -3.89 -12.75 -15.15
CA LEU A 66 -3.20 -11.48 -15.34
C LEU A 66 -4.15 -10.34 -15.74
N LYS A 67 -5.39 -10.65 -16.14
CA LYS A 67 -6.37 -9.65 -16.62
C LYS A 67 -7.05 -8.92 -15.48
N SER A 68 -7.30 -9.60 -14.35
CA SER A 68 -7.89 -9.00 -13.17
C SER A 68 -6.87 -8.05 -12.50
N PRO A 69 -7.19 -6.75 -12.35
CA PRO A 69 -6.25 -5.81 -11.73
C PRO A 69 -5.96 -6.15 -10.26
N VAL A 70 -4.70 -6.03 -9.87
CA VAL A 70 -4.22 -6.24 -8.50
C VAL A 70 -3.85 -4.91 -7.84
N VAL A 71 -4.15 -4.78 -6.56
CA VAL A 71 -3.67 -3.70 -5.69
C VAL A 71 -2.71 -4.29 -4.67
N PHE A 72 -1.53 -3.71 -4.54
CA PHE A 72 -0.58 -4.03 -3.48
C PHE A 72 -0.72 -3.02 -2.35
N ILE A 73 -0.90 -3.50 -1.11
CA ILE A 73 -0.75 -2.69 0.10
C ILE A 73 0.38 -3.30 0.90
N SER A 74 1.43 -2.54 1.13
CA SER A 74 2.67 -3.04 1.71
C SER A 74 3.15 -2.16 2.84
N PHE A 75 3.82 -2.75 3.83
CA PHE A 75 4.28 -2.04 5.02
C PHE A 75 5.75 -2.32 5.34
N SER A 76 6.49 -1.26 5.68
CA SER A 76 7.86 -1.37 6.18
C SER A 76 8.74 -2.24 5.26
N ALA A 77 9.41 -3.26 5.81
CA ALA A 77 10.22 -4.21 5.04
C ALA A 77 9.43 -4.97 3.95
N GLY A 78 8.11 -5.14 4.13
CA GLY A 78 7.23 -5.75 3.14
C GLY A 78 7.11 -4.93 1.85
N VAL A 79 7.39 -3.62 1.89
CA VAL A 79 7.41 -2.75 0.70
C VAL A 79 8.47 -3.21 -0.30
N LEU A 80 9.63 -3.67 0.18
CA LEU A 80 10.70 -4.13 -0.71
C LEU A 80 10.29 -5.38 -1.49
N GLY A 81 9.79 -6.40 -0.78
CA GLY A 81 9.32 -7.64 -1.39
C GLY A 81 8.12 -7.38 -2.32
N ALA A 82 7.16 -6.58 -1.86
CA ALA A 82 6.00 -6.22 -2.65
C ALA A 82 6.39 -5.47 -3.93
N GLY A 83 7.34 -4.53 -3.86
CA GLY A 83 7.79 -3.76 -5.01
C GLY A 83 8.38 -4.66 -6.09
N GLY A 84 9.26 -5.59 -5.72
CA GLY A 84 9.81 -6.55 -6.69
C GLY A 84 8.77 -7.50 -7.26
N ALA A 85 7.80 -7.93 -6.44
CA ALA A 85 6.69 -8.78 -6.89
C ALA A 85 5.75 -8.03 -7.85
N ALA A 86 5.46 -6.75 -7.57
CA ALA A 86 4.67 -5.88 -8.42
C ALA A 86 5.34 -5.67 -9.79
N CYS A 87 6.62 -5.30 -9.82
CA CYS A 87 7.37 -5.19 -11.07
C CYS A 87 7.36 -6.51 -11.86
N SER A 88 7.55 -7.64 -11.19
CA SER A 88 7.53 -8.95 -11.84
C SER A 88 6.13 -9.30 -12.37
N TRP A 89 5.07 -8.97 -11.64
CA TRP A 89 3.69 -9.18 -12.07
C TRP A 89 3.36 -8.35 -13.32
N GLU A 90 3.76 -7.08 -13.35
CA GLU A 90 3.63 -6.21 -14.53
C GLU A 90 4.42 -6.76 -15.73
N LEU A 91 5.66 -7.22 -15.53
CA LEU A 91 6.49 -7.83 -16.59
C LEU A 91 5.87 -9.09 -17.18
N LEU A 92 5.11 -9.85 -16.39
CA LEU A 92 4.33 -11.00 -16.88
C LEU A 92 3.08 -10.59 -17.67
N GLY A 93 2.76 -9.29 -17.77
CA GLY A 93 1.55 -8.76 -18.40
C GLY A 93 0.37 -8.59 -17.45
N GLY A 94 0.62 -8.74 -16.14
CA GLY A 94 -0.37 -8.54 -15.08
C GLY A 94 -0.75 -7.08 -14.91
N LYS A 95 -2.04 -6.80 -14.69
CA LYS A 95 -2.50 -5.43 -14.44
C LYS A 95 -2.35 -5.05 -12.97
N ILE A 96 -1.69 -3.92 -12.72
CA ILE A 96 -1.60 -3.31 -11.38
C ILE A 96 -2.47 -2.06 -11.38
N LYS A 97 -3.45 -2.02 -10.49
CA LYS A 97 -4.30 -0.84 -10.31
C LYS A 97 -3.63 0.19 -9.42
N ALA A 98 -2.96 -0.25 -8.36
CA ALA A 98 -2.29 0.62 -7.41
C ALA A 98 -1.22 -0.15 -6.61
N PHE A 99 -0.13 0.53 -6.31
CA PHE A 99 0.90 0.11 -5.36
C PHE A 99 0.95 1.10 -4.20
N ILE A 100 0.59 0.65 -3.00
CA ILE A 100 0.55 1.48 -1.79
C ILE A 100 1.71 1.05 -0.89
N ALA A 101 2.68 1.94 -0.73
CA ALA A 101 3.88 1.78 0.07
C ALA A 101 3.72 2.52 1.40
N ILE A 102 3.40 1.81 2.46
CA ILE A 102 3.27 2.36 3.81
C ILE A 102 4.61 2.21 4.53
N ASP A 103 5.24 3.33 4.80
CA ASP A 103 6.42 3.45 5.67
C ASP A 103 7.63 2.58 5.26
N GLY A 104 7.79 2.39 3.95
CA GLY A 104 8.94 1.70 3.33
C GLY A 104 10.13 2.65 3.16
N TRP A 105 10.66 3.19 4.26
CA TRP A 105 11.81 4.09 4.20
C TRP A 105 13.00 3.43 3.50
N GLY A 106 13.68 4.16 2.62
CA GLY A 106 14.82 3.65 1.86
C GLY A 106 14.46 2.66 0.74
N VAL A 107 13.18 2.34 0.52
CA VAL A 107 12.75 1.44 -0.56
C VAL A 107 12.48 2.25 -1.84
N PRO A 108 13.19 1.93 -2.94
CA PRO A 108 12.91 2.53 -4.24
C PRO A 108 11.53 2.11 -4.74
N LEU A 109 10.78 3.05 -5.30
CA LEU A 109 9.55 2.72 -6.01
C LEU A 109 9.79 2.79 -7.51
N TRP A 110 9.80 1.62 -8.12
CA TRP A 110 9.99 1.40 -9.55
C TRP A 110 8.77 0.67 -10.12
N GLY A 111 8.48 0.90 -11.39
CA GLY A 111 7.34 0.30 -12.09
C GLY A 111 6.55 1.33 -12.89
N ASN A 112 5.76 0.86 -13.86
CA ASN A 112 4.93 1.72 -14.69
C ASN A 112 3.45 1.66 -14.27
N PHE A 113 3.22 1.75 -12.96
CA PHE A 113 1.89 1.65 -12.36
C PHE A 113 1.67 2.72 -11.28
N PRO A 114 0.39 3.10 -11.02
CA PRO A 114 0.07 4.10 -10.01
C PRO A 114 0.62 3.72 -8.65
N THR A 115 1.39 4.64 -8.06
CA THR A 115 2.14 4.39 -6.83
C THR A 115 1.89 5.48 -5.80
N TYR A 116 1.60 5.08 -4.57
CA TYR A 116 1.23 5.95 -3.46
C TYR A 116 2.14 5.68 -2.25
N ARG A 117 2.83 6.71 -1.73
CA ARG A 117 3.61 6.60 -0.50
C ARG A 117 2.85 7.12 0.70
N MET A 118 3.00 6.44 1.82
CA MET A 118 2.57 6.93 3.13
C MET A 118 3.75 6.87 4.09
N SER A 119 3.95 7.89 4.91
CA SER A 119 5.07 7.98 5.86
C SER A 119 4.58 8.41 7.24
N HIS A 120 5.19 7.90 8.30
CA HIS A 120 4.82 8.22 9.69
C HIS A 120 5.28 9.61 10.15
N ASP A 121 6.08 10.32 9.36
CA ASP A 121 6.50 11.69 9.60
C ASP A 121 6.91 12.40 8.30
N TYR A 122 7.20 13.70 8.42
CA TYR A 122 7.69 14.52 7.30
C TYR A 122 9.12 14.17 6.86
N PHE A 123 10.00 13.78 7.79
CA PHE A 123 11.40 13.50 7.47
C PHE A 123 11.54 12.24 6.59
N THR A 124 10.84 11.18 6.96
CA THR A 124 10.75 9.93 6.21
C THR A 124 10.11 10.19 4.85
N HIS A 125 9.08 11.02 4.79
CA HIS A 125 8.46 11.43 3.53
C HIS A 125 9.46 12.12 2.61
N TRP A 126 10.05 13.24 3.06
CA TRP A 126 10.98 14.05 2.27
C TRP A 126 12.19 13.23 1.80
N SER A 127 12.81 12.46 2.69
CA SER A 127 13.98 11.65 2.34
C SER A 127 13.65 10.53 1.36
N SER A 128 12.43 9.97 1.40
CA SER A 128 11.97 8.93 0.47
C SER A 128 11.63 9.45 -0.92
N LEU A 129 11.35 10.76 -1.10
CA LEU A 129 11.07 11.34 -2.42
C LEU A 129 12.25 11.18 -3.38
N LEU A 130 13.48 11.16 -2.87
CA LEU A 130 14.70 10.92 -3.65
C LEU A 130 14.73 9.53 -4.30
N LEU A 131 13.95 8.59 -3.76
CA LEU A 131 13.86 7.20 -4.21
C LEU A 131 12.57 6.94 -5.00
N GLY A 132 12.04 8.00 -5.60
CA GLY A 132 10.77 8.01 -6.33
C GLY A 132 9.66 8.57 -5.46
N SER A 133 9.03 9.66 -5.92
CA SER A 133 8.01 10.36 -5.16
C SER A 133 6.71 9.59 -5.05
N GLY A 134 6.35 8.76 -6.04
CA GLY A 134 4.96 8.35 -6.24
C GLY A 134 4.12 9.49 -6.84
N GLU A 135 2.87 9.21 -7.20
CA GLU A 135 1.95 10.20 -7.78
C GLU A 135 1.30 11.07 -6.70
N ARG A 136 0.79 10.41 -5.65
CA ARG A 136 0.11 11.04 -4.52
C ARG A 136 0.60 10.43 -3.22
N ASN A 137 0.90 11.29 -2.26
CA ASN A 137 1.59 10.90 -1.04
C ASN A 137 0.84 11.34 0.20
N PHE A 138 1.10 10.65 1.30
CA PHE A 138 0.67 11.01 2.63
C PHE A 138 1.88 11.05 3.56
N TYR A 139 1.94 12.05 4.44
CA TYR A 139 2.82 11.99 5.60
C TYR A 139 2.05 12.40 6.86
N ALA A 140 2.31 11.69 7.95
CA ALA A 140 1.70 12.03 9.22
C ALA A 140 2.32 13.29 9.80
N GLU A 141 1.45 14.13 10.34
CA GLU A 141 1.83 15.27 11.14
C GLU A 141 0.70 15.45 12.16
N PRO A 142 0.93 15.53 13.48
CA PRO A 142 2.23 15.30 14.11
C PRO A 142 2.79 13.92 13.78
N ALA A 143 4.11 13.77 13.87
CA ALA A 143 4.78 12.50 13.66
C ALA A 143 4.23 11.44 14.63
N VAL A 144 4.14 10.20 14.15
CA VAL A 144 3.66 9.05 14.94
C VAL A 144 4.70 7.94 14.91
N GLU A 145 4.61 7.00 15.85
CA GLU A 145 5.43 5.79 15.80
C GLU A 145 5.16 5.00 14.51
N HIS A 146 6.20 4.43 13.91
CA HIS A 146 6.18 3.61 12.68
C HIS A 146 4.98 2.62 12.62
N LEU A 147 4.76 1.87 13.70
CA LEU A 147 3.67 0.88 13.77
C LEU A 147 2.26 1.51 13.82
N SER A 148 2.13 2.78 14.19
CA SER A 148 0.82 3.46 14.27
C SER A 148 0.15 3.57 12.90
N MET A 149 0.96 3.75 11.84
CA MET A 149 0.49 3.79 10.45
C MET A 149 -0.27 2.51 10.06
N TRP A 150 0.13 1.37 10.62
CA TRP A 150 -0.48 0.07 10.32
C TRP A 150 -1.50 -0.35 11.37
N ARG A 151 -1.23 -0.08 12.66
CA ARG A 151 -2.08 -0.52 13.77
C ARG A 151 -3.39 0.24 13.88
N SER A 152 -3.36 1.56 13.64
CA SER A 152 -4.50 2.45 13.88
C SER A 152 -4.51 3.62 12.88
N PRO A 153 -4.59 3.35 11.57
CA PRO A 153 -4.55 4.39 10.51
C PRO A 153 -5.65 5.45 10.63
N GLU A 154 -6.75 5.15 11.31
CA GLU A 154 -7.83 6.10 11.62
C GLU A 154 -7.42 7.18 12.63
N SER A 155 -6.46 6.89 13.50
CA SER A 155 -5.95 7.83 14.50
C SER A 155 -4.80 8.71 13.97
N VAL A 156 -4.18 8.31 12.85
CA VAL A 156 -3.04 9.00 12.28
C VAL A 156 -3.50 10.12 11.36
N GLN A 157 -3.34 11.36 11.81
CA GLN A 157 -3.58 12.57 11.03
C GLN A 157 -2.36 12.95 10.19
N GLY A 158 -2.59 13.53 9.01
CA GLY A 158 -1.51 13.94 8.14
C GLY A 158 -1.96 14.73 6.94
N TRP A 159 -1.03 14.93 6.01
CA TRP A 159 -1.24 15.69 4.80
C TRP A 159 -1.17 14.79 3.57
N TRP A 160 -2.18 14.89 2.71
CA TRP A 160 -2.09 14.41 1.33
C TRP A 160 -1.40 15.49 0.50
N ILE A 161 -0.30 15.11 -0.14
CA ILE A 161 0.39 15.89 -1.18
C ILE A 161 0.21 15.24 -2.54
N ASP A 162 -0.32 15.99 -3.51
CA ASP A 162 -0.37 15.58 -4.91
C ASP A 162 0.86 16.12 -5.63
N THR A 163 1.73 15.23 -6.11
CA THR A 163 2.94 15.57 -6.85
C THR A 163 2.78 15.42 -8.36
N SER A 164 1.57 15.11 -8.85
CA SER A 164 1.30 14.94 -10.27
C SER A 164 1.02 16.28 -10.97
N GLY A 165 1.98 16.76 -11.77
CA GLY A 165 1.79 17.84 -12.76
C GLY A 165 1.90 19.29 -12.26
N GLU A 166 1.85 20.25 -13.21
CA GLU A 166 2.09 21.69 -13.01
C GLU A 166 1.08 22.42 -12.11
N HIS A 167 0.02 21.75 -11.66
CA HIS A 167 -1.04 22.32 -10.83
C HIS A 167 -1.18 21.49 -9.55
N SER A 168 -0.13 21.50 -8.73
CA SER A 168 -0.16 20.91 -7.39
C SER A 168 -1.30 21.53 -6.58
N HIS A 169 -2.31 20.71 -6.28
CA HIS A 169 -3.39 21.10 -5.39
C HIS A 169 -2.85 21.40 -3.99
N PRO A 170 -3.49 22.32 -3.24
CA PRO A 170 -3.09 22.59 -1.87
C PRO A 170 -3.14 21.30 -1.03
N PRO A 171 -2.17 21.10 -0.11
CA PRO A 171 -2.18 19.95 0.80
C PRO A 171 -3.52 19.79 1.50
N VAL A 172 -4.07 18.58 1.44
CA VAL A 172 -5.34 18.27 2.10
C VAL A 172 -5.05 17.58 3.43
N ARG A 173 -5.70 18.02 4.50
CA ARG A 173 -5.60 17.38 5.81
C ARG A 173 -6.58 16.22 5.88
N LEU A 174 -6.11 15.03 6.26
CA LEU A 174 -6.95 13.85 6.46
C LEU A 174 -6.22 12.79 7.29
N THR A 175 -6.94 11.74 7.68
CA THR A 175 -6.38 10.55 8.30
C THR A 175 -5.71 9.62 7.27
N ALA A 176 -4.78 8.78 7.74
CA ALA A 176 -4.19 7.72 6.90
C ALA A 176 -5.25 6.77 6.35
N ARG A 177 -6.30 6.46 7.14
CA ARG A 177 -7.45 5.66 6.67
C ARG A 177 -8.21 6.34 5.53
N GLU A 178 -8.53 7.62 5.68
CA GLU A 178 -9.22 8.38 4.62
C GLU A 178 -8.39 8.45 3.34
N PHE A 179 -7.07 8.57 3.47
CA PHE A 179 -6.16 8.56 2.33
C PHE A 179 -6.26 7.21 1.60
N LEU A 180 -6.13 6.10 2.33
CA LEU A 180 -6.27 4.74 1.80
C LEU A 180 -7.62 4.54 1.09
N HIS A 181 -8.72 4.99 1.69
CA HIS A 181 -10.05 4.88 1.09
C HIS A 181 -10.15 5.66 -0.22
N ARG A 182 -9.56 6.85 -0.29
CA ARG A 182 -9.61 7.68 -1.49
C ARG A 182 -8.74 7.11 -2.62
N VAL A 183 -7.58 6.53 -2.34
CA VAL A 183 -6.74 5.89 -3.37
C VAL A 183 -7.29 4.53 -3.83
N LEU A 184 -8.06 3.83 -2.99
CA LEU A 184 -8.67 2.55 -3.35
C LEU A 184 -9.96 2.70 -4.17
N LYS A 185 -10.68 3.82 -4.03
CA LYS A 185 -11.87 4.12 -4.84
C LYS A 185 -11.52 4.16 -6.34
N PRO A 186 -12.40 3.69 -7.24
CA PRO A 186 -12.21 3.91 -8.66
C PRO A 186 -12.13 5.41 -8.95
N CYS A 187 -11.20 5.84 -9.81
CA CYS A 187 -11.34 7.15 -10.45
C CYS A 187 -12.68 7.14 -11.19
N GLN A 188 -13.56 8.10 -10.88
CA GLN A 188 -14.76 8.39 -11.67
C GLN A 188 -14.36 9.07 -12.98
#